data_AF-A0A7C2F2W0-F1
#
_entry.id   AF-A0A7C2F2W0-F1
#
_cell.length_a   1.000
_cell.length_b   1.000
_cell.length_c   1.000
_cell.angle_alpha   90.00
_cell.angle_beta   90.00
_cell.angle_gamma   90.00
#
_symmetry.space_group_name_H-M   'P 1'
#
loop_
_entity.id
_entity.type
_entity.pdbx_description
1 polymer ?
#
loop_
_entity_poly.entity_id
_entity_poly.type
_entity_poly.pdbx_seq_one_letter_code
_entity_poly.pdbx_strand_id
1 'polypeptide(L)' 'MDTIEFLTKIEDGTIRVPKQYRRRLHEQISDSLVRVIIYLPGEQPASDFIERILANPLRVHDFAPLGRDETHERS' A
#
# COMPACT_ATOMS: atom_id res chain seq x y z
N MET A 1 -14.49 -8.39 -16.82
CA MET A 1 -13.90 -8.95 -15.59
C MET A 1 -14.60 -8.31 -14.41
N ASP A 2 -14.97 -9.08 -13.41
CA ASP A 2 -15.83 -8.66 -12.30
C ASP A 2 -15.07 -8.93 -10.99
N THR A 3 -15.03 -7.93 -10.11
CA THR A 3 -14.18 -7.94 -8.91
C THR A 3 -15.05 -7.80 -7.67
N ILE A 4 -14.85 -8.67 -6.69
CA ILE A 4 -15.55 -8.64 -5.41
C ILE A 4 -14.53 -8.28 -4.32
N GLU A 5 -14.71 -7.13 -3.70
CA GLU A 5 -13.89 -6.68 -2.57
C GLU A 5 -14.68 -6.81 -1.27
N PHE A 6 -14.06 -7.39 -0.24
CA PHE A 6 -14.63 -7.49 1.09
C PHE A 6 -13.53 -7.63 2.14
N LEU A 7 -13.86 -7.21 3.37
CA LEU A 7 -13.03 -7.43 4.54
C LEU A 7 -13.51 -8.68 5.28
N THR A 8 -12.60 -9.57 5.67
CA THR A 8 -12.90 -10.71 6.53
C THR A 8 -11.70 -11.08 7.39
N LYS A 9 -11.94 -11.86 8.44
CA LYS A 9 -10.86 -12.47 9.22
C LYS A 9 -10.41 -13.75 8.54
N ILE A 10 -9.11 -14.01 8.60
CA ILE A 10 -8.54 -15.31 8.25
C ILE A 10 -8.65 -16.19 9.49
N GLU A 11 -9.42 -17.27 9.42
CA GLU A 11 -9.61 -18.23 10.50
C GLU A 11 -9.04 -19.58 10.05
N ASP A 12 -8.09 -20.15 10.78
CA ASP A 12 -7.43 -21.43 10.46
C ASP A 12 -6.89 -21.48 9.01
N GLY A 13 -6.27 -20.38 8.57
CA GLY A 13 -5.76 -20.24 7.19
C GLY A 13 -6.84 -20.14 6.11
N THR A 14 -8.11 -20.03 6.50
CA THR A 14 -9.25 -20.01 5.59
C THR A 14 -9.89 -18.62 5.52
N ILE A 15 -10.03 -18.09 4.30
CA ILE A 15 -10.81 -16.89 4.00
C ILE A 15 -12.25 -17.32 3.72
N ARG A 16 -13.18 -16.98 4.62
CA ARG A 16 -14.61 -17.25 4.39
C ARG A 16 -15.25 -16.11 3.62
N VAL A 17 -15.79 -16.42 2.45
CA VAL A 17 -16.59 -15.48 1.67
C VAL A 17 -17.88 -15.11 2.43
N PRO A 18 -18.18 -13.81 2.62
CA PRO A 18 -19.42 -13.35 3.23
C PRO A 18 -20.66 -13.86 2.50
N LYS A 19 -21.73 -14.15 3.25
CA LYS A 19 -22.97 -14.76 2.73
C LYS A 19 -23.54 -14.02 1.52
N GLN A 20 -23.45 -12.69 1.51
CA GLN A 20 -23.97 -11.83 0.45
C GLN A 20 -23.36 -12.09 -0.94
N TYR A 21 -22.15 -12.65 -1.02
CA TYR A 21 -21.48 -12.92 -2.29
C TYR A 21 -21.56 -14.39 -2.71
N ARG A 22 -21.94 -15.31 -1.81
CA ARG A 22 -21.91 -16.76 -2.06
C ARG A 22 -22.81 -17.18 -3.22
N ARG A 23 -24.04 -16.66 -3.29
CA ARG A 23 -24.98 -17.01 -4.36
C ARG A 23 -24.44 -16.60 -5.73
N ARG A 24 -23.97 -15.35 -5.85
CA ARG A 24 -23.36 -14.82 -7.08
C ARG A 24 -22.16 -15.65 -7.51
N LEU A 25 -21.28 -16.03 -6.57
CA LEU A 25 -20.12 -16.85 -6.86
C LEU A 25 -20.49 -18.28 -7.28
N HIS A 26 -21.52 -18.87 -6.67
CA HIS A 26 -21.99 -20.20 -7.06
C HIS A 26 -22.57 -20.20 -8.49
N GLU A 27 -23.35 -19.18 -8.83
CA GLU A 27 -23.93 -18.99 -10.16
C GLU A 27 -22.87 -18.73 -11.23
N GLN A 28 -21.78 -18.04 -10.90
CA GLN A 28 -20.76 -17.63 -11.87
C GLN A 28 -19.54 -18.57 -11.96
N ILE A 29 -19.25 -19.35 -10.91
CA ILE A 29 -17.95 -20.01 -10.73
C ILE A 29 -18.14 -21.47 -10.27
N SER A 30 -19.16 -22.16 -10.79
CA SER A 30 -19.55 -23.50 -10.32
C SER A 30 -18.42 -24.54 -10.24
N ASP A 31 -17.33 -24.42 -11.03
CA ASP A 31 -16.16 -25.31 -10.95
C ASP A 31 -14.81 -24.63 -11.29
N SER A 32 -14.73 -23.30 -11.20
CA SER A 32 -13.53 -22.55 -11.65
C SER A 32 -12.67 -22.05 -10.48
N LEU A 33 -11.35 -22.07 -10.67
CA LEU A 33 -10.40 -21.45 -9.74
C LEU A 33 -10.52 -19.92 -9.79
N VAL A 34 -10.40 -19.27 -8.63
CA VAL A 34 -10.42 -17.81 -8.50
C VAL A 34 -9.05 -17.26 -8.14
N ARG A 35 -8.70 -16.10 -8.69
CA ARG A 35 -7.54 -15.33 -8.26
C ARG A 35 -7.91 -14.52 -7.01
N VAL A 36 -7.16 -14.69 -5.92
CA VAL A 36 -7.34 -13.94 -4.68
C VAL A 36 -6.19 -12.95 -4.51
N ILE A 37 -6.51 -11.71 -4.16
CA ILE A 37 -5.53 -10.67 -3.78
C ILE A 37 -5.78 -10.36 -2.31
N ILE A 38 -4.77 -10.54 -1.47
CA ILE A 38 -4.85 -10.29 -0.02
C ILE A 38 -4.12 -8.98 0.28
N TYR A 39 -4.86 -8.00 0.78
CA TYR A 39 -4.29 -6.77 1.31
C TYR A 39 -4.11 -6.94 2.81
N LEU A 40 -2.85 -6.92 3.26
CA LEU A 40 -2.55 -6.79 4.67
C LEU A 40 -2.56 -5.30 5.01
N PRO A 41 -3.27 -4.87 6.08
CA PRO A 41 -3.02 -3.54 6.61
C PRO A 41 -1.54 -3.52 6.98
N GLY A 42 -0.75 -2.73 6.26
CA GLY A 42 0.68 -2.63 6.55
C GLY A 42 0.85 -2.29 8.02
N GLU A 43 1.82 -2.92 8.67
CA GLU A 43 2.50 -2.19 9.74
C GLU A 43 2.84 -0.83 9.15
N GLN A 44 2.52 0.26 9.86
CA GLN A 44 3.01 1.57 9.44
C GLN A 44 4.48 1.38 9.09
N PRO A 45 4.91 1.71 7.86
CA PRO A 45 6.30 1.54 7.49
C PRO A 45 7.11 2.19 8.61
N ALA A 46 8.08 1.47 9.16
CA ALA A 46 9.02 2.06 10.11
C ALA A 46 9.48 3.37 9.46
N SER A 47 9.18 4.51 10.11
CA SER A 47 9.24 5.85 9.54
C SER A 47 10.30 5.96 8.45
N ASP A 48 9.84 6.21 7.21
CA ASP A 48 10.75 6.26 6.06
C ASP A 48 11.81 7.36 6.30
N PHE A 49 13.00 7.22 5.73
CA PHE A 49 14.08 8.19 5.89
C PHE A 49 13.62 9.61 5.54
N ILE A 50 12.74 9.76 4.54
CA ILE A 50 12.14 11.05 4.18
C ILE A 50 11.28 11.60 5.33
N GLU A 51 10.39 10.79 5.90
CA GLU A 51 9.56 11.20 7.04
C GLU A 51 10.41 11.57 8.25
N ARG A 52 11.48 10.82 8.50
CA ARG A 52 12.41 11.06 9.60
C ARG A 52 13.17 12.39 9.43
N ILE A 53 13.60 12.74 8.21
CA ILE A 53 14.25 14.02 7.92
C ILE A 53 13.26 15.19 8.01
N LEU A 54 12.01 14.99 7.58
CA LEU A 54 10.96 16.01 7.70
C LEU A 54 10.63 16.29 9.18
N ALA A 55 10.54 15.25 10.00
CA ALA A 55 10.28 15.37 11.44
C ALA A 55 11.49 15.90 12.22
N ASN A 56 12.72 15.59 11.77
CA ASN A 56 13.96 16.04 12.38
C ASN A 56 14.94 16.54 11.31
N PRO A 57 14.82 17.81 10.89
CA PRO A 57 15.66 18.38 9.85
C PRO A 57 17.14 18.34 10.24
N LEU A 58 17.98 17.90 9.31
CA LEU A 58 19.43 17.91 9.49
C LEU A 58 19.91 19.36 9.65
N ARG A 59 20.40 19.69 10.85
CA ARG A 59 21.05 20.97 11.13
C ARG A 59 22.52 20.84 10.83
N VAL A 60 22.90 21.17 9.61
CA VAL A 60 24.31 21.28 9.22
C VAL A 60 24.73 22.74 9.42
N HIS A 61 25.67 22.94 10.35
CA HIS A 61 26.33 24.23 10.49
C HIS A 61 27.02 24.55 9.14
N ASP A 62 26.81 25.77 8.64
CA ASP A 62 27.34 26.26 7.35
C ASP A 62 26.68 25.69 6.09
N PHE A 63 25.46 25.13 6.18
CA PHE A 63 24.67 24.84 4.98
C PHE A 63 24.18 26.13 4.31
N ALA A 64 24.86 26.53 3.23
CA ALA A 64 24.41 27.56 2.32
C ALA A 64 23.77 26.90 1.08
N PRO A 65 22.43 26.89 0.96
CA PRO A 65 21.79 26.38 -0.25
C PRO A 65 22.22 27.23 -1.44
N LEU A 66 22.56 26.57 -2.55
CA LEU A 66 22.88 27.26 -3.80
C LEU A 66 21.68 28.08 -4.26
N GLY A 67 21.96 29.31 -4.70
CA GLY A 67 20.99 30.14 -5.39
C GLY A 67 20.55 29.49 -6.70
N ARG A 68 19.34 29.83 -7.14
CA ARG A 68 18.79 29.34 -8.41
C ARG A 68 19.75 29.63 -9.58
N ASP A 69 20.36 30.80 -9.58
CA ASP A 69 21.29 31.24 -10.62
C ASP A 69 22.59 30.41 -10.62
N GLU A 70 23.09 30.03 -9.44
CA GLU A 70 24.30 29.20 -9.27
C GLU A 70 24.10 27.74 -9.73
N THR A 71 22.84 27.30 -9.87
CA THR A 71 22.52 25.93 -10.28
C THR A 71 22.60 25.76 -11.81
N HIS A 72 22.32 26.83 -12.56
CA HIS A 72 22.28 26.84 -14.02
C HIS A 72 23.66 26.97 -14.68
N GLU A 73 24.67 27.40 -13.93
CA GLU A 73 26.05 27.59 -14.43
C GLU A 73 26.86 26.27 -14.48
N ARG A 74 26.33 25.18 -13.89
CA ARG A 74 27.00 23.86 -13.83
C ARG A 74 26.47 22.82 -14.83
N SER A 75 25.68 23.21 -15.83
CA SER A 75 25.15 22.33 -16.89
C SER A 75 25.72 22.65 -18.26
#